data_AF-A0A1B9LA81-F1
#
_entry.id   AF-A0A1B9LA81-F1
#
_cell.length_a   1.000
_cell.length_b   1.000
_cell.length_c   1.000
_cell.angle_alpha   90.00
_cell.angle_beta   90.00
_cell.angle_gamma   90.00
#
_symmetry.space_group_name_H-M   'P 1'
#
loop_
_entity.id
_entity.type
_entity.pdbx_description
1 polymer ?
#
loop_
_entity_poly.entity_id
_entity_poly.type
_entity_poly.pdbx_seq_one_letter_code
_entity_poly.pdbx_strand_id
1 'polypeptide(L)'
;MELSELIHDNWLNLVIFLVLSFVSFIYKKRGKNNYFDNIIKYAVILEKTPQPKYQIDYLNNIKKKLIWEKVCFYKAGNIDKESIAISLVNADVHNLIELTQLDLLTQYFKITEKRITPLKPYFIKEVMVSCVEFMLASIMLLSNIITVFSSPWIINVIVAILTNVIIIIALFSFTLQPIKRLKIYLSILKDNAFLQRANNELAKIIKDKNRVSTDILEEITESEK
;
A
#
# COMPACT_ATOMS: atom_id res chain seq x y z
N MET A 1 -44.65 2.70 14.68
CA MET A 1 -43.48 3.50 14.37
C MET A 1 -43.66 4.02 12.96
N GLU A 2 -43.82 5.32 12.82
CA GLU A 2 -43.95 5.96 11.51
C GLU A 2 -42.61 5.91 10.76
N LEU A 3 -42.64 6.04 9.43
CA LEU A 3 -41.42 6.06 8.61
C LEU A 3 -40.48 7.20 9.01
N SER A 4 -41.05 8.34 9.41
CA SER A 4 -40.33 9.50 9.92
C SER A 4 -39.53 9.17 11.19
N GLU A 5 -40.15 8.45 12.13
CA GLU A 5 -39.51 7.97 13.37
C GLU A 5 -38.44 6.92 13.08
N LEU A 6 -38.67 6.01 12.12
CA LEU A 6 -37.68 5.02 11.72
C LEU A 6 -36.43 5.61 11.10
N ILE A 7 -36.60 6.62 10.25
CA ILE A 7 -35.48 7.37 9.69
C ILE A 7 -34.80 8.18 10.80
N HIS A 8 -35.56 8.82 11.69
CA HIS A 8 -34.99 9.59 12.79
C HIS A 8 -34.19 8.74 13.79
N ASP A 9 -34.61 7.51 14.06
CA ASP A 9 -33.91 6.62 15.00
C ASP A 9 -32.67 5.96 14.37
N ASN A 10 -32.66 5.79 13.05
CA ASN A 10 -31.62 5.01 12.35
C ASN A 10 -30.83 5.82 11.30
N TRP A 11 -30.98 7.15 11.24
CA TRP A 11 -30.34 7.98 10.22
C TRP A 11 -28.82 7.79 10.19
N LEU A 12 -28.19 7.64 11.36
CA LEU A 12 -26.76 7.46 11.48
C LEU A 12 -26.31 6.13 10.86
N ASN A 13 -27.07 5.05 11.06
CA ASN A 13 -26.85 3.77 10.40
C ASN A 13 -26.99 3.89 8.88
N LEU A 14 -28.01 4.62 8.41
CA LEU A 14 -28.23 4.91 6.99
C LEU A 14 -27.04 5.65 6.34
N VAL A 15 -26.51 6.67 7.02
CA VAL A 15 -25.31 7.40 6.58
C VAL A 15 -24.10 6.47 6.52
N ILE A 16 -23.93 5.58 7.52
CA ILE A 16 -22.84 4.60 7.54
C ILE A 16 -22.92 3.64 6.35
N PHE A 17 -24.10 3.10 6.05
CA PHE A 17 -24.32 2.26 4.88
C PHE A 17 -23.91 2.98 3.59
N LEU A 18 -24.30 4.25 3.45
CA LEU A 18 -24.01 5.06 2.26
C LEU A 18 -22.50 5.31 2.11
N VAL A 19 -21.81 5.64 3.21
CA VAL A 19 -20.35 5.81 3.24
C VAL A 19 -19.63 4.50 2.94
N LEU A 20 -20.03 3.39 3.56
CA LEU A 20 -19.43 2.07 3.31
C LEU A 20 -19.65 1.60 1.88
N SER A 21 -20.82 1.84 1.30
CA SER A 21 -21.10 1.57 -0.12
C SER A 21 -20.20 2.41 -1.02
N PHE A 22 -19.96 3.68 -0.69
CA PHE A 22 -19.07 4.54 -1.45
C PHE A 22 -17.59 4.12 -1.34
N VAL A 23 -17.13 3.77 -0.14
CA VAL A 23 -15.79 3.22 0.09
C VAL A 23 -15.64 1.90 -0.65
N SER A 24 -16.61 0.99 -0.54
CA SER A 24 -16.63 -0.28 -1.28
C SER A 24 -16.58 -0.06 -2.79
N PHE A 25 -17.31 0.93 -3.32
CA PHE A 25 -17.26 1.30 -4.74
C PHE A 25 -15.86 1.79 -5.18
N ILE A 26 -15.22 2.66 -4.39
CA ILE A 26 -13.85 3.13 -4.65
C ILE A 26 -12.86 1.96 -4.60
N TYR A 27 -12.97 1.07 -3.61
CA TYR A 27 -12.08 -0.08 -3.45
C TYR A 27 -12.32 -1.16 -4.51
N LYS A 28 -13.55 -1.40 -4.95
CA LYS A 28 -13.87 -2.34 -6.04
C LYS A 28 -13.26 -1.90 -7.37
N LYS A 29 -13.03 -0.59 -7.56
CA LYS A 29 -12.33 -0.03 -8.72
C LYS A 29 -10.82 -0.31 -8.70
N ARG A 30 -10.22 -0.59 -7.54
CA ARG A 30 -8.89 -1.21 -7.42
C ARG A 30 -9.03 -2.72 -7.58
N GLY A 31 -9.14 -3.18 -8.84
CA GLY A 31 -9.29 -4.60 -9.15
C GLY A 31 -8.27 -5.46 -8.41
N LYS A 32 -8.73 -6.58 -7.83
CA LYS A 32 -7.88 -7.60 -7.19
C LYS A 32 -6.68 -7.90 -8.10
N ASN A 33 -5.47 -7.82 -7.53
CA ASN A 33 -4.16 -8.02 -8.14
C ASN A 33 -3.95 -9.35 -8.89
N ASN A 34 -4.96 -10.23 -8.98
CA ASN A 34 -4.87 -11.56 -9.58
C ASN A 34 -4.31 -11.54 -11.01
N TYR A 35 -4.58 -10.50 -11.80
CA TYR A 35 -4.07 -10.43 -13.17
C TYR A 35 -2.56 -10.17 -13.23
N PHE A 36 -2.04 -9.34 -12.32
CA PHE A 36 -0.62 -8.99 -12.24
C PHE A 36 0.20 -10.13 -11.63
N ASP A 37 -0.29 -10.74 -10.55
CA ASP A 37 0.34 -11.89 -9.91
C ASP A 37 0.41 -13.07 -10.87
N ASN A 38 -0.62 -13.27 -11.71
CA ASN A 38 -0.59 -14.27 -12.76
C ASN A 38 0.43 -13.92 -13.84
N ILE A 39 0.50 -12.69 -14.33
CA ILE A 39 1.49 -12.29 -15.36
C ILE A 39 2.93 -12.46 -14.86
N ILE A 40 3.23 -12.08 -13.62
CA ILE A 40 4.55 -12.32 -13.01
C ILE A 40 4.81 -13.82 -12.87
N LYS A 41 3.83 -14.58 -12.38
CA LYS A 41 3.96 -16.04 -12.23
C LYS A 41 4.21 -16.72 -13.58
N TYR A 42 3.51 -16.31 -14.64
CA TYR A 42 3.74 -16.80 -16.01
C TYR A 42 5.10 -16.38 -16.54
N ALA A 43 5.54 -15.14 -16.35
CA ALA A 43 6.86 -14.66 -16.75
C ALA A 43 7.98 -15.45 -16.05
N VAL A 44 7.84 -15.74 -14.76
CA VAL A 44 8.79 -16.54 -13.97
C VAL A 44 8.79 -18.02 -14.40
N ILE A 45 7.65 -18.58 -14.79
CA ILE A 45 7.58 -19.96 -15.34
C ILE A 45 8.26 -20.02 -16.72
N LEU A 46 8.02 -19.02 -17.59
CA LEU A 46 8.64 -18.93 -18.91
C LEU A 46 10.18 -18.75 -18.83
N GLU A 47 10.67 -18.02 -17.84
CA GLU A 47 12.10 -17.82 -17.58
C GLU A 47 12.83 -19.12 -17.18
N LYS A 48 12.10 -20.11 -16.63
CA LYS A 48 12.64 -21.44 -16.26
C LYS A 48 12.67 -22.43 -17.41
N THR A 49 12.01 -22.14 -18.53
CA THR A 49 12.11 -22.96 -19.73
C THR A 49 13.31 -22.55 -20.57
N PRO A 50 14.08 -23.49 -21.14
CA PRO A 50 15.19 -23.15 -22.02
C PRO A 50 14.63 -22.46 -23.28
N GLN A 51 14.91 -21.15 -23.39
CA GLN A 51 14.49 -20.32 -24.51
C GLN A 51 15.70 -19.64 -25.16
N PRO A 52 15.65 -19.36 -26.48
CA PRO A 52 16.69 -18.57 -27.14
C PRO A 52 16.79 -17.16 -26.55
N LYS A 53 18.01 -16.61 -26.54
CA LYS A 53 18.39 -15.38 -25.83
C LYS A 53 17.49 -14.18 -26.12
N TYR A 54 17.06 -13.99 -27.36
CA TYR A 54 16.18 -12.86 -27.73
C TYR A 54 14.78 -12.93 -27.07
N GLN A 55 14.26 -14.14 -26.78
CA GLN A 55 12.99 -14.32 -26.09
C GLN A 55 13.13 -14.04 -24.59
N ILE A 56 14.26 -14.41 -24.00
CA ILE A 56 14.63 -14.06 -22.62
C ILE A 56 14.74 -12.54 -22.49
N ASP A 57 15.42 -11.88 -23.42
CA ASP A 57 15.59 -10.42 -23.41
C ASP A 57 14.26 -9.69 -23.60
N TYR A 58 13.37 -10.21 -24.47
CA TYR A 58 12.02 -9.69 -24.67
C TYR A 58 11.14 -9.84 -23.42
N LEU A 59 11.12 -11.03 -22.80
CA LEU A 59 10.38 -11.29 -21.57
C LEU A 59 10.91 -10.46 -20.40
N ASN A 60 12.22 -10.29 -20.30
CA ASN A 60 12.86 -9.42 -19.31
C ASN A 60 12.49 -7.96 -19.52
N ASN A 61 12.42 -7.48 -20.77
CA ASN A 61 11.98 -6.12 -21.07
C ASN A 61 10.49 -5.90 -20.76
N ILE A 62 9.62 -6.88 -21.04
CA ILE A 62 8.20 -6.83 -20.67
C ILE A 62 8.03 -6.85 -19.15
N LYS A 63 8.71 -7.76 -18.45
CA LYS A 63 8.72 -7.87 -16.99
C LYS A 63 9.23 -6.59 -16.35
N LYS A 64 10.34 -6.04 -16.86
CA LYS A 64 10.87 -4.74 -16.46
C LYS A 64 9.82 -3.67 -16.68
N LYS A 65 9.25 -3.51 -17.88
CA LYS A 65 8.24 -2.49 -18.17
C LYS A 65 6.97 -2.61 -17.31
N LEU A 66 6.49 -3.82 -17.04
CA LEU A 66 5.33 -4.09 -16.17
C LEU A 66 5.62 -3.83 -14.69
N ILE A 67 6.78 -4.26 -14.20
CA ILE A 67 7.27 -3.92 -12.86
C ILE A 67 7.41 -2.40 -12.77
N TRP A 68 8.01 -1.75 -13.76
CA TRP A 68 8.16 -0.31 -13.80
C TRP A 68 6.81 0.42 -13.81
N GLU A 69 5.82 0.00 -14.58
CA GLU A 69 4.52 0.66 -14.68
C GLU A 69 3.63 0.46 -13.43
N LYS A 70 3.76 -0.68 -12.75
CA LYS A 70 2.94 -1.04 -11.57
C LYS A 70 3.62 -0.82 -10.22
N VAL A 71 4.95 -0.90 -10.18
CA VAL A 71 5.79 -0.83 -8.97
C VAL A 71 6.61 0.46 -8.93
N CYS A 72 7.10 0.98 -10.06
CA CYS A 72 7.87 2.23 -10.10
C CYS A 72 7.03 3.42 -10.57
N PHE A 73 6.26 4.01 -9.66
CA PHE A 73 5.99 5.46 -9.49
C PHE A 73 5.84 6.41 -10.70
N TYR A 74 5.59 5.95 -11.93
CA TYR A 74 5.58 6.81 -13.12
C TYR A 74 4.44 7.84 -13.09
N LYS A 75 3.43 7.62 -12.23
CA LYS A 75 2.37 8.61 -11.94
C LYS A 75 2.72 9.65 -10.87
N ALA A 76 3.83 9.52 -10.13
CA ALA A 76 4.05 10.30 -8.90
C ALA A 76 5.21 11.32 -8.94
N GLY A 77 6.11 11.29 -9.93
CA GLY A 77 7.18 12.30 -10.06
C GLY A 77 8.10 12.45 -8.83
N ASN A 78 8.09 11.48 -7.90
CA ASN A 78 8.81 11.58 -6.63
C ASN A 78 10.07 10.71 -6.68
N ILE A 79 11.17 11.33 -7.09
CA ILE A 79 12.50 10.73 -7.26
C ILE A 79 13.00 10.09 -5.96
N ASP A 80 12.67 10.65 -4.80
CA ASP A 80 13.06 10.11 -3.50
C ASP A 80 12.30 8.82 -3.21
N LYS A 81 10.99 8.78 -3.50
CA LYS A 81 10.16 7.59 -3.30
C LYS A 81 10.66 6.42 -4.16
N GLU A 82 11.01 6.70 -5.40
CA GLU A 82 11.62 5.72 -6.31
C GLU A 82 12.97 5.22 -5.80
N SER A 83 13.84 6.14 -5.37
CA SER A 83 15.17 5.77 -4.84
C SER A 83 15.04 4.91 -3.59
N ILE A 84 14.11 5.24 -2.68
CA ILE A 84 13.78 4.41 -1.51
C ILE A 84 13.33 3.02 -1.95
N ALA A 85 12.38 2.92 -2.89
CA ALA A 85 11.84 1.63 -3.32
C ALA A 85 12.91 0.70 -3.89
N ILE A 86 13.76 1.21 -4.78
CA ILE A 86 14.85 0.44 -5.39
C ILE A 86 15.82 -0.03 -4.30
N SER A 87 16.21 0.88 -3.39
CA SER A 87 17.12 0.54 -2.29
C SER A 87 16.53 -0.51 -1.33
N LEU A 88 15.23 -0.47 -1.05
CA LEU A 88 14.57 -1.44 -0.17
C LEU A 88 14.52 -2.84 -0.81
N VAL A 89 14.16 -2.94 -2.09
CA VAL A 89 14.09 -4.23 -2.80
C VAL A 89 15.47 -4.85 -2.94
N ASN A 90 16.48 -4.06 -3.30
CA ASN A 90 17.85 -4.59 -3.45
C ASN A 90 18.50 -4.98 -2.12
N ALA A 91 18.02 -4.42 -1.00
CA ALA A 91 18.51 -4.77 0.34
C ALA A 91 17.81 -6.00 0.95
N ASP A 92 16.72 -6.47 0.33
CA ASP A 92 15.85 -7.54 0.82
C ASP A 92 16.35 -8.94 0.47
N VAL A 93 17.42 -9.36 1.16
CA VAL A 93 18.04 -10.68 1.00
C VAL A 93 17.08 -11.83 1.34
N HIS A 94 16.10 -11.59 2.21
CA HIS A 94 15.18 -12.60 2.72
C HIS A 94 13.84 -12.64 1.95
N ASN A 95 13.69 -11.84 0.89
CA ASN A 95 12.46 -11.72 0.10
C ASN A 95 11.21 -11.49 0.97
N LEU A 96 11.32 -10.62 1.97
CA LEU A 96 10.23 -10.26 2.88
C LEU A 96 9.23 -9.30 2.23
N ILE A 97 9.67 -8.52 1.24
CA ILE A 97 8.90 -7.44 0.63
C ILE A 97 8.18 -7.97 -0.62
N GLU A 98 6.85 -8.04 -0.54
CA GLU A 98 6.02 -8.25 -1.71
C GLU A 98 6.03 -7.00 -2.61
N LEU A 99 6.37 -7.16 -3.90
CA LEU A 99 6.42 -6.05 -4.86
C LEU A 99 5.11 -5.27 -4.97
N THR A 100 3.96 -5.95 -4.79
CA THR A 100 2.63 -5.35 -4.80
C THR A 100 2.41 -4.36 -3.64
N GLN A 101 3.22 -4.44 -2.59
CA GLN A 101 3.12 -3.61 -1.39
C GLN A 101 4.17 -2.51 -1.33
N LEU A 102 5.15 -2.51 -2.25
CA LEU A 102 6.32 -1.64 -2.20
C LEU A 102 5.96 -0.15 -2.23
N ASP A 103 5.03 0.26 -3.09
CA ASP A 103 4.62 1.67 -3.21
C ASP A 103 4.15 2.25 -1.87
N LEU A 104 3.33 1.48 -1.13
CA LEU A 104 2.83 1.89 0.17
C LEU A 104 3.89 1.72 1.27
N LEU A 105 4.76 0.71 1.15
CA LEU A 105 5.85 0.48 2.11
C LEU A 105 6.87 1.63 2.10
N THR A 106 7.11 2.28 0.95
CA THR A 106 7.99 3.46 0.92
C THR A 106 7.52 4.60 1.83
N GLN A 107 6.23 4.70 2.15
CA GLN A 107 5.70 5.71 3.08
C GLN A 107 6.19 5.54 4.51
N TYR A 108 6.83 4.41 4.81
CA TYR A 108 7.40 4.08 6.12
C TYR A 108 8.84 4.59 6.25
N PHE A 109 9.40 5.18 5.20
CA PHE A 109 10.77 5.64 5.14
C PHE A 109 10.84 7.05 4.54
N LYS A 110 11.91 7.78 4.86
CA LYS A 110 12.26 9.04 4.22
C LYS A 110 13.76 9.10 3.96
N ILE A 111 14.16 9.88 2.96
CA ILE A 111 15.57 10.24 2.78
C ILE A 111 15.85 11.49 3.62
N THR A 112 16.76 11.37 4.59
CA THR A 112 17.31 12.50 5.36
C THR A 112 18.81 12.48 5.16
N GLU A 113 19.41 13.60 4.76
CA GLU A 113 20.88 13.70 4.55
C GLU A 113 21.46 12.56 3.67
N LYS A 114 20.78 12.26 2.55
CA LYS A 114 21.15 11.18 1.61
C LYS A 114 21.14 9.77 2.23
N ARG A 115 20.40 9.56 3.32
CA ARG A 115 20.22 8.26 3.97
C ARG A 115 18.74 7.93 4.14
N ILE A 116 18.38 6.68 3.89
CA ILE A 116 17.08 6.11 4.20
C ILE A 116 16.97 6.00 5.72
N THR A 117 15.98 6.68 6.25
CA THR A 117 15.65 6.71 7.68
C THR A 117 14.21 6.23 7.88
N PRO A 118 13.97 5.31 8.83
CA PRO A 118 12.64 4.83 9.12
C PRO A 118 11.79 5.91 9.81
N LEU A 119 10.51 5.97 9.45
CA LEU A 119 9.53 6.86 10.08
C LEU A 119 8.87 6.17 11.26
N LYS A 120 8.66 6.91 12.36
CA LYS A 120 7.92 6.35 13.49
C LYS A 120 6.50 6.00 13.04
N PRO A 121 5.89 4.89 13.51
CA PRO A 121 4.61 4.39 13.02
C PRO A 121 3.48 5.45 13.01
N TYR A 122 3.47 6.35 13.98
CA TYR A 122 2.46 7.40 14.09
C TYR A 122 2.63 8.57 13.12
N PHE A 123 3.74 8.64 12.36
CA PHE A 123 3.91 9.58 11.24
C PHE A 123 3.47 8.99 9.90
N ILE A 124 3.04 7.72 9.89
CA ILE A 124 2.69 7.01 8.67
C ILE A 124 1.20 7.20 8.41
N LYS A 125 0.87 7.79 7.25
CA LYS A 125 -0.51 8.17 6.90
C LYS A 125 -1.47 7.00 6.96
N GLU A 126 -1.09 5.84 6.41
CA GLU A 126 -1.89 4.61 6.46
C GLU A 126 -2.22 4.20 7.91
N VAL A 127 -1.22 4.24 8.81
CA VAL A 127 -1.38 3.87 10.22
C VAL A 127 -2.27 4.87 10.96
N MET A 128 -2.10 6.18 10.74
CA MET A 128 -2.96 7.19 11.36
C MET A 128 -4.41 7.05 10.93
N VAL A 129 -4.65 6.87 9.62
CA VAL A 129 -6.00 6.71 9.07
C VAL A 129 -6.66 5.45 9.64
N SER A 130 -5.95 4.31 9.66
CA SER A 130 -6.46 3.09 10.26
C SER A 130 -6.79 3.23 11.76
N CYS A 131 -6.01 4.02 12.50
CA CYS A 131 -6.28 4.29 13.91
C CYS A 131 -7.58 5.11 14.11
N VAL A 132 -7.78 6.14 13.27
CA VAL A 132 -9.00 6.96 13.30
C VAL A 132 -10.23 6.13 12.91
N GLU A 133 -10.13 5.34 11.85
CA GLU A 133 -11.20 4.43 11.41
C GLU A 133 -11.56 3.43 12.52
N PHE A 134 -10.56 2.88 13.21
CA PHE A 134 -10.77 1.96 14.31
C PHE A 134 -11.50 2.62 15.49
N MET A 135 -11.12 3.85 15.86
CA MET A 135 -11.80 4.59 16.94
C MET A 135 -13.26 4.89 16.58
N LEU A 136 -13.53 5.37 15.36
CA LEU A 136 -14.89 5.64 14.90
C LEU A 136 -15.74 4.36 14.88
N ALA A 137 -15.19 3.26 14.36
CA ALA A 137 -15.87 1.98 14.35
C ALA A 137 -16.18 1.49 15.77
N SER A 138 -15.28 1.71 16.73
CA SER A 138 -15.47 1.32 18.13
C SER A 138 -16.61 2.11 18.80
N ILE A 139 -16.68 3.42 18.56
CA ILE A 139 -17.78 4.27 19.03
C ILE A 139 -19.12 3.78 18.46
N MET A 140 -19.17 3.49 17.17
CA MET A 140 -20.38 3.01 16.49
C MET A 140 -20.82 1.63 16.99
N LEU A 141 -19.89 0.70 17.18
CA LEU A 141 -20.18 -0.61 17.76
C LEU A 141 -20.77 -0.46 19.16
N LEU A 142 -20.18 0.39 20.01
CA LEU A 142 -20.68 0.63 21.36
C LEU A 142 -22.10 1.23 21.34
N SER A 143 -22.33 2.21 20.46
CA SER A 143 -23.64 2.84 20.28
C SER A 143 -24.70 1.82 19.87
N ASN A 144 -24.40 0.96 18.90
CA ASN A 144 -25.33 -0.07 18.44
C ASN A 144 -25.56 -1.16 19.50
N ILE A 145 -24.55 -1.51 20.28
CA ILE A 145 -24.71 -2.43 21.42
C ILE A 145 -25.69 -1.84 22.45
N ILE A 146 -25.58 -0.55 22.77
CA ILE A 146 -26.53 0.13 23.66
C ILE A 146 -27.94 0.06 23.06
N THR A 147 -28.11 0.34 21.77
CA THR A 147 -29.41 0.22 21.08
C THR A 147 -30.00 -1.18 21.16
N VAL A 148 -29.17 -2.24 21.07
CA VAL A 148 -29.63 -3.64 21.20
C VAL A 148 -30.24 -3.92 22.58
N PHE A 149 -29.68 -3.37 23.65
CA PHE A 149 -30.13 -3.62 25.02
C PHE A 149 -31.19 -2.64 25.52
N SER A 150 -31.27 -1.44 24.94
CA SER A 150 -32.12 -0.35 25.44
C SER A 150 -33.31 -0.03 24.54
N SER A 151 -33.31 -0.49 23.28
CA SER A 151 -34.42 -0.19 22.37
C SER A 151 -35.67 -1.02 22.72
N PRO A 152 -36.83 -0.37 22.96
CA PRO A 152 -38.10 -1.07 23.13
C PRO A 152 -38.62 -1.64 21.80
N TRP A 153 -38.08 -1.21 20.66
CA TRP A 153 -38.51 -1.61 19.32
C TRP A 153 -37.57 -2.66 18.72
N ILE A 154 -38.13 -3.82 18.36
CA ILE A 154 -37.38 -4.96 17.79
C ILE A 154 -36.71 -4.62 16.44
N ILE A 155 -37.30 -3.73 15.66
CA ILE A 155 -36.76 -3.31 14.35
C ILE A 155 -35.41 -2.60 14.53
N ASN A 156 -35.30 -1.70 15.50
CA ASN A 156 -34.04 -1.00 15.82
C ASN A 156 -32.97 -1.97 16.32
N VAL A 157 -33.36 -3.00 17.09
CA VAL A 157 -32.44 -4.08 17.52
C VAL A 157 -31.89 -4.85 16.32
N ILE A 158 -32.74 -5.24 15.37
CA ILE A 158 -32.33 -5.95 14.15
C ILE A 158 -31.36 -5.09 13.32
N VAL A 159 -31.67 -3.80 13.13
CA VAL A 159 -30.81 -2.86 12.38
C VAL A 159 -29.46 -2.69 13.07
N ALA A 160 -29.43 -2.56 14.40
CA ALA A 160 -28.19 -2.42 15.15
C ALA A 160 -27.30 -3.68 15.06
N ILE A 161 -27.89 -4.88 15.14
CA ILE A 161 -27.15 -6.15 14.96
C ILE A 161 -26.56 -6.24 13.55
N LEU A 162 -27.37 -5.97 12.51
CA LEU A 162 -26.89 -5.99 11.12
C LEU A 162 -25.77 -4.98 10.88
N THR A 163 -25.90 -3.79 11.45
CA THR A 163 -24.88 -2.74 11.33
C THR A 163 -23.57 -3.16 12.00
N ASN A 164 -23.63 -3.80 13.18
CA ASN A 164 -22.43 -4.34 13.84
C ASN A 164 -21.71 -5.39 13.01
N VAL A 165 -22.46 -6.33 12.41
CA VAL A 165 -21.89 -7.36 11.53
C VAL A 165 -21.14 -6.72 10.35
N ILE A 166 -21.72 -5.67 9.76
CA ILE A 166 -21.13 -4.96 8.63
C ILE A 166 -19.86 -4.21 9.05
N ILE A 167 -19.89 -3.50 10.17
CA ILE A 167 -18.71 -2.78 10.70
C ILE A 167 -17.57 -3.77 10.97
N ILE A 168 -17.85 -4.94 11.55
CA ILE A 168 -16.83 -5.97 11.82
C ILE A 168 -16.22 -6.49 10.51
N ILE A 169 -17.04 -6.80 9.51
CA ILE A 169 -16.56 -7.28 8.20
C ILE A 169 -15.71 -6.20 7.50
N ALA A 170 -16.15 -4.94 7.56
CA ALA A 170 -15.41 -3.81 7.00
C ALA A 170 -14.06 -3.66 7.70
N LEU A 171 -14.03 -3.62 9.03
CA LEU A 171 -12.80 -3.58 9.83
C LEU A 171 -11.83 -4.68 9.42
N PHE A 172 -12.30 -5.93 9.33
CA PHE A 172 -11.45 -7.06 8.96
C PHE A 172 -10.88 -6.90 7.54
N SER A 173 -11.70 -6.43 6.60
CA SER A 173 -11.31 -6.24 5.19
C SER A 173 -10.29 -5.11 5.01
N PHE A 174 -10.42 -4.02 5.77
CA PHE A 174 -9.56 -2.84 5.63
C PHE A 174 -8.29 -2.88 6.49
N THR A 175 -8.32 -3.50 7.67
CA THR A 175 -7.18 -3.49 8.60
C THR A 175 -6.11 -4.54 8.29
N LEU A 176 -6.47 -5.65 7.63
CA LEU A 176 -5.54 -6.76 7.37
C LEU A 176 -4.29 -6.34 6.58
N GLN A 177 -4.47 -5.52 5.53
CA GLN A 177 -3.37 -5.11 4.66
C GLN A 177 -2.40 -4.13 5.35
N PRO A 178 -2.86 -3.04 5.99
CA PRO A 178 -2.02 -2.19 6.84
C PRO A 178 -1.26 -2.95 7.92
N ILE A 179 -1.91 -3.91 8.60
CA ILE A 179 -1.27 -4.73 9.65
C ILE A 179 -0.15 -5.59 9.07
N LYS A 180 -0.38 -6.26 7.93
CA LYS A 180 0.66 -7.03 7.25
C LYS A 180 1.85 -6.17 6.88
N ARG A 181 1.61 -4.97 6.33
CA ARG A 181 2.67 -4.04 5.94
C ARG A 181 3.45 -3.52 7.15
N LEU A 182 2.76 -3.19 8.24
CA LEU A 182 3.39 -2.81 9.50
C LEU A 182 4.26 -3.95 10.06
N LYS A 183 3.82 -5.20 9.94
CA LYS A 183 4.61 -6.37 10.35
C LYS A 183 5.88 -6.51 9.50
N ILE A 184 5.79 -6.35 8.18
CA ILE A 184 6.96 -6.34 7.28
C ILE A 184 7.92 -5.22 7.68
N TYR A 185 7.41 -4.01 7.91
CA TYR A 185 8.20 -2.87 8.38
C TYR A 185 8.92 -3.18 9.71
N LEU A 186 8.24 -3.74 10.69
CA LEU A 186 8.84 -4.14 11.96
C LEU A 186 9.91 -5.23 11.77
N SER A 187 9.69 -6.19 10.86
CA SER A 187 10.69 -7.19 10.52
C SER A 187 11.93 -6.58 9.88
N ILE A 188 11.76 -5.59 8.98
CA ILE A 188 12.86 -4.82 8.39
C ILE A 188 13.66 -4.11 9.49
N LEU A 189 12.98 -3.47 10.45
CA LEU A 189 13.64 -2.78 11.55
C LEU A 189 14.39 -3.71 12.51
N LYS A 190 13.98 -4.98 12.62
CA LYS A 190 14.68 -5.97 13.44
C LYS A 190 15.99 -6.44 12.81
N ASP A 191 16.10 -6.37 11.48
CA ASP A 191 17.36 -6.63 10.79
C ASP A 191 18.25 -5.38 10.86
N ASN A 192 19.13 -5.37 11.87
CA ASN A 192 20.07 -4.27 12.12
C ASN A 192 20.97 -3.94 10.92
N ALA A 193 21.19 -4.89 10.00
CA ALA A 193 22.01 -4.69 8.81
C ALA A 193 21.18 -4.27 7.58
N PHE A 194 19.85 -4.41 7.61
CA PHE A 194 18.99 -4.08 6.48
C PHE A 194 19.13 -2.62 6.06
N LEU A 195 19.02 -1.69 7.02
CA LEU A 195 19.13 -0.26 6.75
C LEU A 195 20.52 0.10 6.21
N GLN A 196 21.58 -0.58 6.66
CA GLN A 196 22.91 -0.38 6.12
C GLN A 196 23.00 -0.81 4.65
N ARG A 197 22.46 -1.99 4.31
CA ARG A 197 22.40 -2.47 2.91
C ARG A 197 21.58 -1.52 2.03
N ALA A 198 20.41 -1.09 2.50
CA ALA A 198 19.56 -0.16 1.78
C ALA A 198 20.25 1.19 1.54
N ASN A 199 20.99 1.70 2.52
CA ASN A 199 21.76 2.93 2.37
C ASN A 199 22.94 2.78 1.40
N ASN A 200 23.59 1.61 1.36
CA ASN A 200 24.64 1.34 0.36
C ASN A 200 24.06 1.32 -1.06
N GLU A 201 22.87 0.74 -1.23
CA GLU A 201 22.16 0.77 -2.52
C GLU A 201 21.75 2.19 -2.90
N LEU A 202 21.27 3.00 -1.94
CA LEU A 202 20.97 4.42 -2.20
C LEU A 202 22.22 5.19 -2.63
N ALA A 203 23.36 4.95 -2.00
CA ALA A 203 24.61 5.60 -2.35
C ALA A 203 25.06 5.27 -3.78
N LYS A 204 24.87 4.02 -4.23
CA LYS A 204 25.11 3.62 -5.63
C LYS A 204 24.20 4.40 -6.58
N ILE A 205 22.90 4.46 -6.30
CA ILE A 205 21.93 5.20 -7.11
C ILE A 205 22.30 6.69 -7.23
N ILE A 206 22.69 7.33 -6.12
CA ILE A 206 23.11 8.74 -6.12
C ILE A 206 24.37 8.92 -6.96
N LYS A 207 25.35 8.02 -6.82
CA LYS A 207 26.60 8.07 -7.59
C LYS A 207 26.35 7.90 -9.09
N ASP A 208 25.48 6.98 -9.47
CA ASP A 208 25.15 6.70 -10.86
C ASP A 208 24.37 7.87 -11.48
N LYS A 209 23.43 8.48 -10.75
CA LYS A 209 22.73 9.70 -11.18
C LYS A 209 23.71 10.85 -11.44
N ASN A 210 24.66 11.06 -10.53
CA ASN A 210 25.65 12.11 -10.70
C ASN A 210 26.58 11.84 -11.89
N ARG A 211 27.00 10.60 -12.11
CA ARG A 211 27.82 10.22 -13.28
C ARG A 211 27.12 10.55 -14.60
N VAL A 212 25.89 10.08 -14.76
CA VAL A 212 25.07 10.35 -15.95
C VAL A 212 24.91 11.86 -16.18
N SER A 213 24.74 12.66 -15.13
CA SER A 213 24.65 14.11 -15.29
C SER A 213 25.96 14.75 -15.76
N THR A 214 27.13 14.23 -15.34
CA THR A 214 28.43 14.69 -15.83
C THR A 214 28.67 14.27 -17.28
N ASP A 215 28.38 13.01 -17.62
CA ASP A 215 28.61 12.46 -18.95
C ASP A 215 27.77 13.21 -20.01
N ILE A 216 26.50 13.52 -19.68
CA ILE A 216 25.63 14.35 -20.53
C ILE A 216 26.17 15.78 -20.64
N LEU A 217 26.69 16.36 -19.55
CA LEU A 217 27.27 17.71 -19.59
C LEU A 217 28.50 17.76 -20.52
N GLU A 218 29.36 16.74 -20.43
CA GLU A 218 30.55 16.59 -21.26
C GLU A 218 30.18 16.42 -22.74
N GLU A 219 29.20 15.57 -23.06
CA GLU A 219 28.68 15.37 -24.43
C GLU A 219 28.13 16.68 -25.05
N ILE A 220 27.42 17.50 -24.26
CA ILE A 220 26.90 18.78 -24.74
C ILE A 220 28.05 19.76 -25.00
N THR A 221 29.04 19.85 -24.11
CA THR A 221 30.20 20.74 -24.28
C THR A 221 31.18 20.30 -25.37
N GLU A 222 31.25 19.00 -25.72
CA GLU A 222 32.02 18.53 -26.87
C GLU A 222 31.31 18.81 -28.20
N SER A 223 29.97 18.84 -28.23
CA SER A 223 29.21 19.16 -29.45
C SER A 223 29.22 20.65 -29.83
N GLU A 224 29.59 21.54 -28.90
CA GLU A 224 29.68 22.99 -29.11
C GLU A 224 31.09 23.49 -29.49
N LYS A 225 32.07 22.60 -29.68
CA LYS A 225 33.42 22.92 -30.18
C LYS A 225 33.61 22.48 -31.62
#